data_AF-A0A7K4K4U7-F1
#
_entry.id   AF-A0A7K4K4U7-F1
#
_cell.length_a   1.000
_cell.length_b   1.000
_cell.length_c   1.000
_cell.angle_alpha   90.00
_cell.angle_beta   90.00
_cell.angle_gamma   90.00
#
_symmetry.space_group_name_H-M   'P 1'
#
loop_
_entity.id
_entity.type
_entity.pdbx_description
1 polymer ?
#
loop_
_entity_poly.entity_id
_entity_poly.type
_entity_poly.pdbx_seq_one_letter_code
_entity_poly.pdbx_strand_id
1 'polypeptide(L)'
;IATRGPDSSLVLFPQLVSEKVGGAEGTKLDDDFKEMEKKVDLTSKAVTEVLTRTIEYLQPNPASRAKLTMLNTMSKIRGQVKNPGYPQSEGLLGESMIRYGKELGDDSNFGDALLDAGESMKRLAEVKDSLDIEVKQNFIDPLQNLCDKDLKEIQHHLKKLEGRRLDFDYKKKRQGKIPDEELRQAMEKFEESKEVAETSMHNLLETDV
;
A
#
# COMPACT_ATOMS: atom_id res chain seq x y z
N ILE A 1 -0.68 31.66 21.61
CA ILE A 1 -1.73 31.57 20.57
C ILE A 1 -1.05 31.08 19.30
N ALA A 2 -1.09 29.78 19.03
CA ALA A 2 -0.60 29.18 17.78
C ALA A 2 -1.23 27.78 17.64
N THR A 3 -2.38 27.71 16.99
CA THR A 3 -3.01 26.46 16.57
C THR A 3 -2.52 26.12 15.16
N ARG A 4 -1.65 25.10 15.04
CA ARG A 4 -1.41 24.39 13.77
C ARG A 4 -2.24 23.11 13.80
N GLY A 5 -3.34 23.10 13.06
CA GLY A 5 -4.06 21.87 12.68
C GLY A 5 -3.36 21.18 11.50
N PRO A 6 -3.58 19.88 11.29
CA PRO A 6 -2.86 19.11 10.28
C PRO A 6 -3.41 19.35 8.87
N ASP A 7 -2.49 19.46 7.91
CA ASP A 7 -2.73 19.47 6.48
C ASP A 7 -3.57 18.26 6.06
N SER A 8 -4.85 18.49 5.79
CA SER A 8 -5.65 17.65 4.89
C SER A 8 -5.44 18.18 3.48
N SER A 9 -4.31 17.83 2.88
CA SER A 9 -4.09 18.00 1.45
C SER A 9 -4.99 17.04 0.68
N LEU A 10 -6.21 17.53 0.48
CA LEU A 10 -7.15 17.24 -0.58
C LEU A 10 -6.53 16.47 -1.75
N VAL A 11 -6.61 15.14 -1.72
CA VAL A 11 -6.58 14.32 -2.94
C VAL A 11 -7.97 14.44 -3.56
N LEU A 12 -8.25 15.61 -4.17
CA LEU A 12 -9.31 15.70 -5.17
C LEU A 12 -8.82 14.87 -6.37
N PHE A 13 -9.32 13.64 -6.47
CA PHE A 13 -9.45 12.97 -7.75
C PHE A 13 -10.06 13.98 -8.74
N PRO A 14 -9.49 14.15 -9.94
CA PRO A 14 -10.10 15.00 -10.96
C PRO A 14 -11.36 14.31 -11.47
N GLN A 15 -12.45 14.51 -10.72
CA GLN A 15 -13.79 14.16 -11.15
C GLN A 15 -14.23 15.26 -12.13
N LEU A 16 -14.60 14.84 -13.34
CA LEU A 16 -15.20 15.63 -14.43
C LEU A 16 -14.22 16.42 -15.30
N VAL A 17 -13.55 15.70 -16.21
CA VAL A 17 -13.36 16.21 -17.57
C VAL A 17 -14.14 15.31 -18.52
N SER A 18 -15.46 15.46 -18.51
CA SER A 18 -16.31 15.01 -19.62
C SER A 18 -16.05 15.94 -20.80
N GLU A 19 -14.99 15.70 -21.55
CA GLU A 19 -14.69 16.45 -22.77
C GLU A 19 -15.64 16.03 -23.90
N LYS A 20 -16.77 16.74 -24.01
CA LYS A 20 -17.39 16.99 -25.33
C LYS A 20 -16.52 18.02 -26.06
N VAL A 21 -15.32 17.63 -26.51
CA VAL A 21 -14.56 18.45 -27.46
C VAL A 21 -15.06 18.13 -28.86
N GLY A 22 -16.00 18.94 -29.33
CA GLY A 22 -16.37 19.01 -30.75
C GLY A 22 -17.08 17.79 -31.31
N GLY A 23 -18.39 17.71 -31.09
CA GLY A 23 -19.39 17.11 -32.01
C GLY A 23 -19.39 15.59 -32.26
N ALA A 24 -18.27 14.90 -32.15
CA ALA A 24 -18.15 13.45 -32.32
C ALA A 24 -17.99 12.77 -30.95
N GLU A 25 -18.76 11.72 -30.69
CA GLU A 25 -18.54 10.88 -29.50
C GLU A 25 -17.11 10.32 -29.54
N GLY A 26 -16.35 10.53 -28.46
CA GLY A 26 -15.03 9.93 -28.29
C GLY A 26 -15.12 8.41 -28.27
N THR A 27 -14.00 7.73 -28.56
CA THR A 27 -13.94 6.27 -28.53
C THR A 27 -14.33 5.78 -27.14
N LYS A 28 -15.41 5.00 -27.06
CA LYS A 28 -15.94 4.44 -25.82
C LYS A 28 -15.25 3.10 -25.54
N LEU A 29 -14.78 2.94 -24.32
CA LEU A 29 -14.47 1.62 -23.77
C LEU A 29 -15.81 0.93 -23.43
N ASP A 30 -15.85 -0.39 -23.60
CA ASP A 30 -16.99 -1.23 -23.24
C ASP A 30 -17.21 -1.23 -21.71
N ASP A 31 -18.38 -1.73 -21.30
CA ASP A 31 -18.78 -1.67 -19.91
C ASP A 31 -17.99 -2.66 -19.03
N ASP A 32 -17.53 -3.78 -19.59
CA ASP A 32 -16.70 -4.77 -18.91
C ASP A 32 -15.33 -4.18 -18.54
N PHE A 33 -14.68 -3.48 -19.48
CA PHE A 33 -13.44 -2.75 -19.22
C PHE A 33 -13.60 -1.76 -18.07
N LYS A 34 -14.65 -0.93 -18.11
CA LYS A 34 -14.89 0.08 -17.07
C LYS A 34 -15.17 -0.54 -15.71
N GLU A 35 -15.86 -1.68 -15.68
CA GLU A 35 -16.09 -2.41 -14.43
C GLU A 35 -14.78 -2.94 -13.85
N MET A 36 -13.90 -3.51 -14.69
CA MET A 36 -12.57 -3.94 -14.27
C MET A 36 -11.72 -2.78 -13.75
N GLU A 37 -11.66 -1.67 -14.49
CA GLU A 37 -10.94 -0.47 -14.08
C GLU A 37 -11.41 0.02 -12.71
N LYS A 38 -12.73 0.06 -12.49
CA LYS A 38 -13.32 0.42 -11.20
C LYS A 38 -12.94 -0.55 -10.08
N LYS A 39 -12.93 -1.86 -10.35
CA LYS A 39 -12.52 -2.88 -9.37
C LYS A 39 -11.04 -2.72 -9.01
N VAL A 40 -10.16 -2.51 -9.99
CA VAL A 40 -8.73 -2.29 -9.75
C VAL A 40 -8.48 -1.03 -8.94
N ASP A 41 -9.15 0.08 -9.25
CA ASP A 41 -9.05 1.32 -8.47
C ASP A 41 -9.49 1.12 -7.01
N LEU A 42 -10.60 0.40 -6.80
CA LEU A 42 -11.08 0.08 -5.46
C LEU A 42 -10.07 -0.81 -4.70
N THR A 43 -9.55 -1.85 -5.35
CA THR A 43 -8.53 -2.73 -4.77
C THR A 43 -7.28 -1.94 -4.39
N SER A 44 -6.81 -1.04 -5.26
CA SER A 44 -5.64 -0.20 -5.00
C SER A 44 -5.83 0.67 -3.75
N LYS A 45 -7.00 1.31 -3.63
CA LYS A 45 -7.36 2.13 -2.45
C LYS A 45 -7.44 1.29 -1.19
N ALA A 46 -8.13 0.15 -1.26
CA ALA A 46 -8.30 -0.76 -0.13
C ALA A 46 -6.94 -1.27 0.38
N VAL A 47 -6.07 -1.75 -0.51
CA VAL A 47 -4.74 -2.26 -0.14
C VAL A 47 -3.91 -1.15 0.51
N THR A 48 -3.89 0.06 -0.06
CA THR A 48 -3.13 1.19 0.48
C THR A 48 -3.61 1.58 1.88
N GLU A 49 -4.92 1.69 2.09
CA GLU A 49 -5.50 2.05 3.38
C GLU A 49 -5.25 0.95 4.43
N VAL A 50 -5.54 -0.31 4.09
CA VAL A 50 -5.36 -1.45 5.00
C VAL A 50 -3.89 -1.60 5.40
N LEU A 51 -2.96 -1.44 4.48
CA LEU A 51 -1.53 -1.47 4.75
C LEU A 51 -1.12 -0.36 5.73
N THR A 52 -1.59 0.86 5.49
CA THR A 52 -1.31 2.01 6.36
C THR A 52 -1.84 1.77 7.77
N ARG A 53 -3.11 1.38 7.90
CA ARG A 53 -3.76 1.10 9.20
C ARG A 53 -3.06 -0.02 9.96
N THR A 54 -2.61 -1.06 9.26
CA THR A 54 -1.90 -2.19 9.88
C THR A 54 -0.56 -1.76 10.45
N ILE A 55 0.22 -0.96 9.70
CA ILE A 55 1.52 -0.43 10.17
C ILE A 55 1.33 0.48 11.39
N GLU A 56 0.31 1.34 11.37
CA GLU A 56 -0.01 2.23 12.50
C GLU A 56 -0.48 1.46 13.74
N TYR A 57 -1.24 0.39 13.54
CA TYR A 57 -1.70 -0.49 14.61
C TYR A 57 -0.55 -1.23 15.29
N LEU A 58 0.33 -1.86 14.51
CA LEU A 58 1.48 -2.59 15.05
C LEU A 58 2.41 -1.64 15.80
N GLN A 59 2.70 -0.47 15.23
CA GLN A 59 3.62 0.50 15.82
C GLN A 59 3.01 1.91 15.87
N PRO A 60 2.29 2.24 16.95
CA PRO A 60 1.75 3.58 17.16
C PRO A 60 2.84 4.64 17.31
N ASN A 61 4.01 4.27 17.84
CA ASN A 61 5.16 5.16 17.97
C ASN A 61 5.79 5.43 16.59
N PRO A 62 5.87 6.70 16.13
CA PRO A 62 6.41 7.03 14.81
C PRO A 62 7.85 6.58 14.56
N ALA A 63 8.71 6.59 15.59
CA ALA A 63 10.12 6.20 15.45
C ALA A 63 10.28 4.68 15.30
N SER A 64 9.54 3.90 16.08
CA SER A 64 9.50 2.44 15.94
C SER A 64 8.82 2.02 14.64
N ARG A 65 7.77 2.74 14.22
CA ARG A 65 7.09 2.53 12.94
C ARG A 65 8.02 2.67 11.75
N ALA A 66 8.84 3.73 11.72
CA ALA A 66 9.83 3.91 10.65
C ALA A 66 10.78 2.71 10.54
N LYS A 67 11.22 2.15 11.67
CA LYS A 67 12.06 0.95 11.71
C LYS A 67 11.31 -0.31 11.24
N LEU A 68 10.02 -0.46 11.59
CA LEU A 68 9.17 -1.53 11.09
C LEU A 68 9.06 -1.50 9.56
N THR A 69 8.86 -0.33 8.96
CA THR A 69 8.82 -0.20 7.49
C THR A 69 10.18 -0.52 6.85
N MET A 70 11.28 -0.14 7.51
CA MET A 70 12.65 -0.39 7.04
C MET A 70 13.18 -1.81 7.31
N LEU A 71 12.40 -2.68 7.95
CA LEU A 71 12.78 -4.08 8.15
C LEU A 71 12.81 -4.79 6.80
N ASN A 72 14.01 -5.00 6.27
CA ASN A 72 14.23 -5.75 5.04
C ASN A 72 13.96 -7.25 5.27
N THR A 73 13.06 -7.82 4.47
CA THR A 73 12.71 -9.26 4.45
C THR A 73 13.93 -10.15 4.22
N MET A 74 14.95 -9.65 3.50
CA MET A 74 16.19 -10.40 3.18
C MET A 74 17.12 -10.65 4.37
N SER A 75 17.00 -9.94 5.49
CA SER A 75 17.84 -10.21 6.67
C SER A 75 17.50 -11.53 7.40
N LYS A 76 16.45 -12.25 6.96
CA LYS A 76 15.92 -13.44 7.64
C LYS A 76 15.95 -14.75 6.87
N ILE A 77 16.33 -14.77 5.58
CA ILE A 77 16.57 -16.03 4.85
C ILE A 77 17.69 -16.87 5.55
N ARG A 78 18.48 -16.26 6.45
CA ARG A 78 19.46 -16.91 7.33
C ARG A 78 19.00 -17.24 8.78
N GLY A 79 17.72 -17.04 9.14
CA GLY A 79 17.17 -17.50 10.42
C GLY A 79 17.62 -16.75 11.70
N GLN A 80 18.09 -15.50 11.59
CA GLN A 80 18.76 -14.82 12.72
C GLN A 80 18.04 -13.62 13.35
N VAL A 81 16.96 -13.08 12.79
CA VAL A 81 16.37 -11.85 13.34
C VAL A 81 15.18 -12.19 14.23
N LYS A 82 15.45 -12.40 15.53
CA LYS A 82 14.45 -12.57 16.58
C LYS A 82 13.84 -11.25 17.07
N ASN A 83 14.32 -10.11 16.59
CA ASN A 83 13.98 -8.81 17.17
C ASN A 83 13.77 -7.74 16.08
N PRO A 84 12.69 -6.92 16.13
CA PRO A 84 12.40 -5.87 15.14
C PRO A 84 13.41 -4.72 15.07
N GLY A 85 14.39 -4.65 15.97
CA GLY A 85 15.38 -3.57 16.01
C GLY A 85 14.91 -2.31 16.73
N TYR A 86 13.80 -2.42 17.46
CA TYR A 86 13.31 -1.42 18.41
C TYR A 86 12.76 -2.13 19.66
N PRO A 87 12.83 -1.49 20.84
CA PRO A 87 12.29 -2.08 22.05
C PRO A 87 10.76 -1.99 22.07
N GLN A 88 10.09 -3.07 22.51
CA GLN A 88 8.67 -3.03 22.84
C GLN A 88 8.45 -2.29 24.16
N SER A 89 7.35 -1.54 24.24
CA SER A 89 6.95 -0.81 25.45
C SER A 89 6.86 -1.69 26.69
N GLU A 90 6.30 -2.89 26.52
CA GLU A 90 6.13 -3.91 27.54
C GLU A 90 7.48 -4.42 28.04
N GLY A 91 8.46 -4.54 27.15
CA GLY A 91 9.82 -4.93 27.51
C GLY A 91 10.50 -3.89 28.39
N LEU A 92 10.33 -2.60 28.09
CA LEU A 92 10.85 -1.48 28.88
C LEU A 92 10.15 -1.36 30.24
N LEU A 93 8.83 -1.56 30.28
CA LEU A 93 8.06 -1.61 31.50
C LEU A 93 8.53 -2.77 32.40
N GLY A 94 8.70 -3.96 31.81
CA GLY A 94 9.21 -5.14 32.51
C GLY A 94 10.60 -4.94 33.09
N GLU A 95 11.51 -4.26 32.37
CA GLU A 95 12.83 -3.89 32.90
C GLU A 95 12.74 -3.00 34.13
N SER A 96 11.86 -2.00 34.09
CA SER A 96 11.66 -1.08 35.20
C SER A 96 11.09 -1.80 36.42
N MET A 97 10.09 -2.66 36.22
CA MET A 97 9.49 -3.49 37.26
C MET A 97 10.52 -4.42 37.89
N ILE A 98 11.28 -5.17 37.09
CA ILE A 98 12.31 -6.09 37.60
C ILE A 98 13.40 -5.33 38.36
N ARG A 99 13.85 -4.19 37.83
CA ARG A 99 14.87 -3.37 38.48
C ARG A 99 14.42 -2.94 39.88
N TYR A 100 13.26 -2.30 39.98
CA TYR A 100 12.78 -1.81 41.27
C TYR A 100 12.32 -2.94 42.21
N GLY A 101 11.85 -4.06 41.67
CA GLY A 101 11.57 -5.27 42.44
C GLY A 101 12.83 -5.76 43.19
N LYS A 102 13.98 -5.80 42.49
CA LYS A 102 15.27 -6.15 43.11
C LYS A 102 15.76 -5.10 44.10
N GLU A 103 15.61 -3.82 43.79
CA GLU A 103 16.05 -2.72 44.69
C GLU A 103 15.25 -2.69 46.00
N LEU A 104 13.98 -3.13 46.00
CA LEU A 104 13.15 -3.24 47.21
C LEU A 104 13.56 -4.39 48.13
N GLY A 105 14.28 -5.39 47.61
CA GLY A 105 14.75 -6.55 48.36
C GLY A 105 13.68 -7.61 48.60
N ASP A 106 14.15 -8.81 48.95
CA ASP A 106 13.36 -10.04 49.03
C ASP A 106 12.37 -10.07 50.22
N ASP A 107 12.43 -9.09 51.12
CA ASP A 107 11.51 -8.95 52.25
C ASP A 107 10.23 -8.14 51.89
N SER A 108 10.13 -7.66 50.64
CA SER A 108 9.02 -6.84 50.16
C SER A 108 8.08 -7.65 49.28
N ASN A 109 6.87 -7.92 49.77
CA ASN A 109 5.80 -8.53 48.97
C ASN A 109 5.50 -7.75 47.67
N PHE A 110 5.70 -6.43 47.70
CA PHE A 110 5.56 -5.61 46.49
C PHE A 110 6.75 -5.78 45.54
N GLY A 111 7.95 -5.98 46.08
CA GLY A 111 9.14 -6.34 45.30
C GLY A 111 8.92 -7.64 44.53
N ASP A 112 8.47 -8.69 45.21
CA ASP A 112 8.12 -9.98 44.59
C ASP A 112 7.06 -9.84 43.50
N ALA A 113 5.98 -9.09 43.78
CA ALA A 113 4.93 -8.83 42.79
C ALA A 113 5.46 -8.08 41.56
N LEU A 114 6.40 -7.15 41.73
CA LEU A 114 7.04 -6.44 40.62
C LEU A 114 7.95 -7.37 39.80
N LEU A 115 8.64 -8.31 40.43
CA LEU A 115 9.45 -9.31 39.72
C LEU A 115 8.56 -10.19 38.83
N ASP A 116 7.50 -10.77 39.40
CA ASP A 116 6.55 -11.64 38.67
C ASP A 116 5.85 -10.91 37.52
N ALA A 117 5.37 -9.69 37.79
CA ALA A 117 4.74 -8.85 36.77
C ALA A 117 5.75 -8.46 35.68
N GLY A 118 6.97 -8.12 36.06
CA GLY A 118 8.03 -7.73 35.14
C GLY A 118 8.47 -8.86 34.20
N GLU A 119 8.58 -10.09 34.71
CA GLU A 119 8.82 -11.27 33.87
C GLU A 119 7.68 -11.53 32.88
N SER A 120 6.43 -11.36 33.33
CA SER A 120 5.25 -11.51 32.48
C SER A 120 5.24 -10.45 31.36
N MET A 121 5.62 -9.21 31.67
CA MET A 121 5.77 -8.14 30.68
C MET A 121 6.90 -8.41 29.68
N LYS A 122 8.01 -9.01 30.11
CA LYS A 122 9.09 -9.45 29.22
C LYS A 122 8.61 -10.52 28.23
N ARG A 123 7.87 -11.53 28.69
CA ARG A 123 7.28 -12.55 27.81
C ARG A 123 6.28 -11.94 26.82
N LEU A 124 5.46 -10.99 27.27
CA LEU A 124 4.53 -10.26 26.38
C LEU A 124 5.26 -9.49 25.28
N ALA A 125 6.42 -8.89 25.60
CA ALA A 125 7.26 -8.21 24.60
C ALA A 125 7.75 -9.17 23.50
N GLU A 126 8.15 -10.39 23.85
CA GLU A 126 8.58 -11.41 22.88
C GLU A 126 7.44 -11.86 21.94
N VAL A 127 6.23 -11.98 22.48
CA VAL A 127 5.03 -12.28 21.68
C VAL A 127 4.70 -11.12 20.74
N LYS A 128 4.81 -9.86 21.19
CA LYS A 128 4.65 -8.69 20.33
C LYS A 128 5.69 -8.61 19.22
N ASP A 129 6.96 -8.86 19.55
CA ASP A 129 8.02 -8.93 18.54
C ASP A 129 7.71 -9.97 17.46
N SER A 130 7.18 -11.13 17.87
CA SER A 130 6.79 -12.20 16.95
C SER A 130 5.61 -11.78 16.06
N LEU A 131 4.59 -11.15 16.64
CA LEU A 131 3.44 -10.60 15.90
C LEU A 131 3.88 -9.58 14.85
N ASP A 132 4.70 -8.59 15.23
CA ASP A 132 5.19 -7.55 14.33
C ASP A 132 5.93 -8.16 13.14
N ILE A 133 6.77 -9.16 13.40
CA ILE A 133 7.53 -9.88 12.39
C ILE A 133 6.61 -10.66 11.45
N GLU A 134 5.67 -11.42 11.99
CA GLU A 134 4.79 -12.28 11.21
C GLU A 134 3.87 -11.47 10.31
N VAL A 135 3.23 -10.42 10.84
CA VAL A 135 2.38 -9.53 10.06
C VAL A 135 3.19 -8.77 9.02
N LYS A 136 4.43 -8.36 9.34
CA LYS A 136 5.32 -7.72 8.35
C LYS A 136 5.59 -8.64 7.16
N GLN A 137 5.95 -9.90 7.41
CA GLN A 137 6.38 -10.83 6.37
C GLN A 137 5.21 -11.42 5.56
N ASN A 138 4.11 -11.74 6.22
CA ASN A 138 3.02 -12.49 5.61
C ASN A 138 1.88 -11.61 5.11
N PHE A 139 1.89 -10.32 5.47
CA PHE A 139 0.80 -9.41 5.11
C PHE A 139 1.32 -8.09 4.52
N ILE A 140 2.15 -7.35 5.26
CA ILE A 140 2.62 -6.03 4.81
C ILE A 140 3.51 -6.15 3.56
N ASP A 141 4.51 -7.04 3.57
CA ASP A 141 5.45 -7.20 2.45
C ASP A 141 4.77 -7.64 1.14
N PRO A 142 3.88 -8.65 1.13
CA PRO A 142 3.12 -9.02 -0.04
C PRO A 142 2.26 -7.86 -0.60
N LEU A 143 1.52 -7.16 0.27
CA LEU A 143 0.67 -6.04 -0.14
C LEU A 143 1.48 -4.83 -0.63
N GLN A 144 2.65 -4.57 -0.03
CA GLN A 144 3.56 -3.54 -0.51
C GLN A 144 4.09 -3.89 -1.91
N ASN A 145 4.46 -5.16 -2.14
CA ASN A 145 4.90 -5.63 -3.45
C ASN A 145 3.78 -5.49 -4.51
N LEU A 146 2.54 -5.83 -4.15
CA LEU A 146 1.36 -5.65 -5.00
C LEU A 146 1.18 -4.18 -5.42
N CYS A 147 1.34 -3.24 -4.47
CA CYS A 147 1.30 -1.80 -4.75
C CYS A 147 2.44 -1.33 -5.65
N ASP A 148 3.67 -1.72 -5.32
CA ASP A 148 4.87 -1.18 -5.97
C ASP A 148 5.15 -1.77 -7.36
N LYS A 149 4.57 -2.94 -7.65
CA LYS A 149 4.71 -3.63 -8.94
C LYS A 149 3.39 -3.66 -9.70
N ASP A 150 2.50 -4.57 -9.35
CA ASP A 150 1.35 -4.92 -10.20
C ASP A 150 0.39 -3.75 -10.38
N LEU A 151 -0.01 -3.10 -9.28
CA LEU A 151 -0.91 -1.95 -9.33
C LEU A 151 -0.27 -0.75 -10.04
N LYS A 152 1.03 -0.53 -9.83
CA LYS A 152 1.77 0.56 -10.48
C LYS A 152 1.92 0.33 -11.99
N GLU A 153 2.15 -0.91 -12.41
CA GLU A 153 2.21 -1.32 -13.81
C GLU A 153 0.85 -1.17 -14.50
N ILE A 154 -0.23 -1.61 -13.87
CA ILE A 154 -1.59 -1.41 -14.38
C ILE A 154 -1.90 0.08 -14.54
N GLN A 155 -1.58 0.92 -13.54
CA GLN A 155 -1.74 2.37 -13.66
C GLN A 155 -0.93 2.96 -14.83
N HIS A 156 0.28 2.43 -15.09
CA HIS A 156 1.07 2.84 -16.24
C HIS A 156 0.37 2.48 -17.57
N HIS A 157 -0.17 1.26 -17.69
CA HIS A 157 -0.89 0.81 -18.87
C HIS A 157 -2.17 1.61 -19.11
N LEU A 158 -2.97 1.87 -18.08
CA LEU A 158 -4.18 2.70 -18.16
C LEU A 158 -3.87 4.12 -18.62
N LYS A 159 -2.81 4.75 -18.07
CA LYS A 159 -2.39 6.09 -18.49
C LYS A 159 -1.92 6.11 -19.95
N LYS A 160 -1.21 5.07 -20.39
CA LYS A 160 -0.77 4.92 -21.79
C LYS A 160 -1.96 4.73 -22.72
N LEU A 161 -2.92 3.88 -22.35
CA LEU A 161 -4.16 3.65 -23.08
C LEU A 161 -4.94 4.95 -23.28
N GLU A 162 -5.16 5.73 -22.22
CA GLU A 162 -5.89 7.00 -22.32
C GLU A 162 -5.18 7.98 -23.25
N GLY A 163 -3.84 8.05 -23.20
CA GLY A 163 -3.05 8.84 -24.14
C GLY A 163 -3.22 8.39 -25.60
N ARG A 164 -3.28 7.08 -25.87
CA ARG A 164 -3.53 6.54 -27.22
C ARG A 164 -4.95 6.78 -27.69
N ARG A 165 -5.93 6.66 -26.79
CA ARG A 165 -7.35 6.93 -27.08
C ARG A 165 -7.53 8.38 -27.53
N LEU A 166 -6.89 9.33 -26.83
CA LEU A 166 -6.92 10.75 -27.19
C LEU A 166 -6.23 11.04 -28.53
N ASP A 167 -5.07 10.42 -28.82
CA ASP A 167 -4.39 10.56 -30.12
C ASP A 167 -5.24 10.01 -31.28
N PHE A 168 -5.86 8.84 -31.09
CA PHE A 168 -6.76 8.25 -32.06
C PHE A 168 -8.00 9.12 -32.30
N ASP A 169 -8.67 9.56 -31.24
CA ASP A 169 -9.83 10.45 -31.32
C ASP A 169 -9.50 11.76 -32.07
N TYR A 170 -8.33 12.34 -31.79
CA TYR A 170 -7.85 13.54 -32.47
C TYR A 170 -7.65 13.31 -33.98
N LYS A 171 -6.98 12.21 -34.36
CA LYS A 171 -6.72 11.86 -35.76
C LYS A 171 -8.00 11.51 -36.50
N LYS A 172 -8.90 10.75 -35.88
CA LYS A 172 -10.21 10.38 -36.43
C LYS A 172 -11.06 11.62 -36.77
N LYS A 173 -11.04 12.65 -35.92
CA LYS A 173 -11.72 13.94 -36.20
C LYS A 173 -11.14 14.69 -37.40
N ARG A 174 -9.90 14.38 -37.81
CA ARG A 174 -9.21 14.99 -38.94
C ARG A 174 -9.12 14.06 -40.16
N GLN A 175 -9.90 12.98 -40.19
CA GLN A 175 -9.96 12.07 -41.33
C GLN A 175 -10.16 12.83 -42.66
N GLY A 176 -9.41 12.47 -43.69
CA GLY A 176 -9.35 13.20 -44.97
C GLY A 176 -8.39 14.41 -44.99
N LYS A 177 -7.85 14.84 -43.84
CA LYS A 177 -6.76 15.84 -43.73
C LYS A 177 -5.44 15.25 -43.23
N ILE A 178 -5.45 13.98 -42.83
CA ILE A 178 -4.28 13.22 -42.41
C ILE A 178 -4.17 11.96 -43.28
N PRO A 179 -2.97 11.40 -43.49
CA PRO A 179 -2.81 10.15 -44.21
C PRO A 179 -3.57 9.01 -43.52
N ASP A 180 -4.29 8.19 -44.30
CA ASP A 180 -5.04 7.05 -43.76
C ASP A 180 -4.15 6.07 -43.00
N GLU A 181 -2.89 5.94 -43.41
CA GLU A 181 -1.89 5.13 -42.73
C GLU A 181 -1.59 5.63 -41.30
N GLU A 182 -1.56 6.94 -41.08
CA GLU A 182 -1.36 7.50 -39.74
C GLU A 182 -2.58 7.26 -38.83
N LEU A 183 -3.79 7.32 -39.39
CA LEU A 183 -5.02 7.00 -38.68
C LEU A 183 -5.07 5.52 -38.31
N ARG A 184 -4.70 4.64 -39.26
CA ARG A 184 -4.60 3.19 -39.05
C ARG A 184 -3.62 2.83 -37.94
N GLN A 185 -2.42 3.42 -37.97
CA GLN A 185 -1.41 3.21 -36.92
C GLN A 185 -1.85 3.72 -35.53
N ALA A 186 -2.64 4.79 -35.48
CA ALA A 186 -3.18 5.29 -34.21
C ALA A 186 -4.22 4.32 -33.62
N MET A 187 -5.05 3.73 -34.48
CA MET A 187 -6.01 2.69 -34.11
C MET A 187 -5.31 1.44 -33.58
N GLU A 188 -4.32 0.91 -34.32
CA GLU A 188 -3.54 -0.27 -33.88
C GLU A 188 -2.90 -0.04 -32.51
N LYS A 189 -2.24 1.11 -32.30
CA LYS A 189 -1.60 1.42 -31.01
C LYS A 189 -2.60 1.58 -29.86
N PHE A 190 -3.83 2.03 -30.15
CA PHE A 190 -4.90 2.09 -29.17
C PHE A 190 -5.37 0.69 -28.80
N GLU A 191 -5.64 -0.17 -29.78
CA GLU A 191 -6.07 -1.57 -29.57
C GLU A 191 -5.00 -2.37 -28.81
N GLU A 192 -3.73 -2.29 -29.21
CA GLU A 192 -2.62 -2.92 -28.50
C GLU A 192 -2.53 -2.46 -27.03
N SER A 193 -2.69 -1.15 -26.78
CA SER A 193 -2.63 -0.62 -25.41
C SER A 193 -3.84 -1.03 -24.59
N LYS A 194 -5.00 -1.24 -25.24
CA LYS A 194 -6.22 -1.70 -24.60
C LYS A 194 -6.07 -3.15 -24.16
N GLU A 195 -5.63 -4.03 -25.05
CA GLU A 195 -5.42 -5.45 -24.79
C GLU A 195 -4.43 -5.68 -23.64
N VAL A 196 -3.32 -4.92 -23.61
CA VAL A 196 -2.35 -4.99 -22.52
C VAL A 196 -2.97 -4.55 -21.19
N ALA A 197 -3.70 -3.43 -21.17
CA ALA A 197 -4.35 -2.96 -19.95
C ALA A 197 -5.42 -3.95 -19.45
N GLU A 198 -6.26 -4.49 -20.34
CA GLU A 198 -7.26 -5.51 -20.02
C GLU A 198 -6.61 -6.75 -19.42
N THR A 199 -5.56 -7.27 -20.06
CA THR A 199 -4.86 -8.48 -19.60
C THR A 199 -4.26 -8.26 -18.22
N SER A 200 -3.60 -7.12 -17.99
CA SER A 200 -3.02 -6.81 -16.66
C SER A 200 -4.10 -6.67 -15.58
N MET A 201 -5.23 -6.02 -15.88
CA MET A 201 -6.35 -5.91 -14.94
C MET A 201 -7.00 -7.26 -14.66
N HIS A 202 -7.22 -8.08 -15.69
CA HIS A 202 -7.75 -9.44 -15.55
C HIS A 202 -6.85 -10.30 -14.67
N ASN A 203 -5.55 -10.32 -14.95
CA ASN A 203 -4.59 -11.10 -14.16
C ASN A 203 -4.66 -10.72 -12.68
N LEU A 204 -4.68 -9.42 -12.36
CA LEU A 204 -4.82 -8.97 -10.97
C LEU A 204 -6.13 -9.45 -10.32
N LEU A 205 -7.25 -9.35 -11.04
CA LEU A 205 -8.57 -9.68 -10.51
C LEU A 205 -8.84 -11.20 -10.45
N GLU A 206 -8.21 -12.00 -11.31
CA GLU A 206 -8.28 -13.47 -11.26
C GLU A 206 -7.36 -14.08 -10.21
N THR A 207 -6.32 -13.36 -9.80
CA THR A 207 -5.37 -13.88 -8.80
C THR A 207 -5.95 -13.90 -7.38
N ASP A 208 -7.22 -13.51 -7.17
CA ASP A 208 -7.92 -13.49 -5.85
C ASP A 208 -6.94 -13.14 -4.71
N VAL A 209 -6.54 -11.86 -4.61
CA VAL A 209 -5.54 -11.31 -3.64
C VAL A 209 -5.38 -12.15 -2.37
#